data_AF-A0A346PJE4-F1
#
_entry.id   AF-A0A346PJE4-F1
#
_cell.length_a   1.000
_cell.length_b   1.000
_cell.length_c   1.000
_cell.angle_alpha   90.00
_cell.angle_beta   90.00
_cell.angle_gamma   90.00
#
_symmetry.space_group_name_H-M   'P 1'
#
loop_
_entity.id
_entity.type
_entity.pdbx_description
1 polymer ?
#
loop_
_entity_poly.entity_id
_entity_poly.type
_entity_poly.pdbx_seq_one_letter_code
_entity_poly.pdbx_strand_id
1 'polypeptide(L)'
;MENIPQPSRDSYSAGDRVIIYVGSDDPDSRFHGVVCEVVEVLTDDLDSETGRTTDACLYTLWDVETDEELPISFRHHDLVPVEDAQ
;
A
#
# COMPACT_ATOMS: atom_id res chain seq x y z
N MET A 1 20.49 12.70 -4.11
CA MET A 1 19.36 11.90 -4.63
C MET A 1 18.66 11.34 -3.41
N GLU A 2 17.43 11.76 -3.16
CA GLU A 2 16.61 11.07 -2.16
C GLU A 2 16.34 9.66 -2.66
N ASN A 3 16.57 8.67 -1.80
CA ASN A 3 16.10 7.31 -2.04
C ASN A 3 14.59 7.35 -1.79
N ILE A 4 13.83 7.56 -2.86
CA ILE A 4 12.37 7.49 -2.79
C ILE A 4 12.02 6.01 -2.63
N PRO A 5 11.37 5.61 -1.53
CA PRO A 5 10.99 4.22 -1.33
C PRO A 5 10.11 3.74 -2.49
N GLN A 6 10.31 2.49 -2.91
CA GLN A 6 9.58 1.89 -4.02
C GLN A 6 8.65 0.79 -3.48
N PRO A 7 7.46 0.62 -4.08
CA PRO A 7 6.63 -0.56 -3.85
C PRO A 7 7.39 -1.85 -4.13
N SER A 8 6.94 -2.94 -3.51
CA SER A 8 7.42 -4.28 -3.84
C SER A 8 7.18 -4.61 -5.33
N ARG A 9 7.97 -5.53 -5.86
CA ARG A 9 7.75 -6.04 -7.23
C ARG A 9 6.58 -7.02 -7.30
N ASP A 10 6.30 -7.67 -6.18
CA ASP A 10 5.26 -8.67 -6.02
C ASP A 10 4.15 -8.13 -5.12
N SER A 11 2.92 -8.60 -5.30
CA SER A 11 1.77 -8.22 -4.47
C SER A 11 1.98 -8.56 -3.00
N TYR A 12 1.50 -7.69 -2.10
CA TYR A 12 1.46 -7.99 -0.67
C TYR A 12 0.42 -9.06 -0.32
N SER A 13 0.62 -9.71 0.82
CA SER A 13 -0.25 -10.71 1.42
C SER A 13 -0.76 -10.25 2.79
N ALA A 14 -1.86 -10.83 3.27
CA ALA A 14 -2.34 -10.56 4.61
C ALA A 14 -1.26 -10.91 5.67
N GLY A 15 -1.04 -10.00 6.62
CA GLY A 15 0.05 -10.05 7.61
C GLY A 15 1.31 -9.29 7.21
N ASP A 16 1.46 -8.87 5.95
CA ASP A 16 2.62 -8.08 5.52
C ASP A 16 2.56 -6.67 6.11
N ARG A 17 3.73 -6.14 6.49
CA ARG A 17 3.85 -4.76 7.00
C ARG A 17 4.28 -3.81 5.90
N VAL A 18 3.50 -2.74 5.73
CA VAL A 18 3.70 -1.72 4.71
C VAL A 18 3.65 -0.33 5.30
N ILE A 19 4.23 0.64 4.60
CA ILE A 19 4.10 2.07 4.85
C ILE A 19 3.31 2.68 3.70
N ILE A 20 2.33 3.52 4.04
CA ILE A 20 1.59 4.30 3.06
C ILE A 20 2.48 5.46 2.59
N TYR A 21 2.77 5.51 1.30
CA TYR A 21 3.63 6.48 0.67
C TYR A 21 2.91 7.18 -0.50
N VAL A 22 2.00 8.08 -0.14
CA VAL A 22 1.23 8.90 -1.10
C VAL A 22 1.77 10.32 -1.23
N GLY A 23 1.49 11.01 -2.33
CA GLY A 23 1.91 12.41 -2.51
C GLY A 23 1.22 13.38 -1.54
N SER A 24 1.82 14.54 -1.28
CA SER A 24 1.18 15.58 -0.45
C SER A 24 -0.08 16.18 -1.07
N ASP A 25 -0.21 16.09 -2.39
CA ASP A 25 -1.40 16.55 -3.13
C ASP A 25 -2.52 15.48 -3.19
N ASP A 26 -2.25 14.29 -2.63
CA ASP A 26 -3.23 13.22 -2.57
C ASP A 26 -4.32 13.53 -1.51
N PRO A 27 -5.62 13.30 -1.82
CA PRO A 27 -6.69 13.49 -0.83
C PRO A 27 -6.49 12.67 0.44
N ASP A 28 -5.80 11.55 0.34
CA ASP A 28 -5.50 10.61 1.41
C ASP A 28 -4.10 10.83 2.03
N SER A 29 -3.45 11.95 1.71
CA SER A 29 -2.14 12.36 2.25
C SER A 29 -2.05 12.41 3.78
N ARG A 30 -3.20 12.46 4.47
CA ARG A 30 -3.27 12.32 5.94
C ARG A 30 -2.74 10.98 6.46
N PHE A 31 -2.73 9.94 5.62
CA PHE A 31 -2.21 8.62 5.95
C PHE A 31 -0.76 8.42 5.52
N HIS A 32 -0.13 9.42 4.89
CA HIS A 32 1.26 9.33 4.48
C HIS A 32 2.18 9.06 5.68
N GLY A 33 3.06 8.06 5.53
CA GLY A 33 4.02 7.65 6.55
C GLY A 33 3.46 6.72 7.63
N VAL A 34 2.17 6.40 7.59
CA VAL A 34 1.55 5.46 8.55
C VAL A 34 2.01 4.04 8.23
N VAL A 35 2.44 3.31 9.26
CA VAL A 35 2.79 1.89 9.19
C VAL A 35 1.52 1.06 9.40
N CYS A 36 1.25 0.13 8.50
CA CYS A 36 0.09 -0.73 8.57
C CYS A 36 0.44 -2.19 8.34
N GLU A 37 -0.44 -3.07 8.80
CA GLU A 37 -0.49 -4.47 8.42
C GLU A 37 -1.58 -4.68 7.36
N VAL A 38 -1.30 -5.46 6.31
CA VAL A 38 -2.30 -5.83 5.32
C VAL A 38 -3.26 -6.83 5.94
N VAL A 39 -4.57 -6.54 5.93
CA VAL A 39 -5.59 -7.46 6.45
C VAL A 39 -6.32 -8.20 5.35
N GLU A 40 -6.53 -7.57 4.20
CA GLU A 40 -7.25 -8.15 3.07
C GLU A 40 -6.67 -7.63 1.74
N VAL A 41 -6.66 -8.51 0.74
CA VAL A 41 -6.27 -8.19 -0.63
C VAL A 41 -7.47 -8.44 -1.54
N LEU A 42 -7.95 -7.37 -2.16
CA LEU A 42 -9.00 -7.39 -3.17
C LEU A 42 -8.37 -7.19 -4.55
N THR A 43 -9.05 -7.66 -5.59
CA THR A 43 -8.61 -7.49 -6.98
C THR A 43 -9.74 -6.96 -7.85
N ASP A 44 -9.46 -5.97 -8.69
CA ASP A 44 -10.33 -5.53 -9.78
C ASP A 44 -9.76 -5.88 -11.16
N ASP A 45 -10.36 -5.35 -12.23
CA ASP A 45 -9.99 -5.61 -13.63
C ASP A 45 -9.02 -4.57 -14.21
N LEU A 46 -8.41 -3.71 -13.38
CA LEU A 46 -7.52 -2.65 -13.86
C LEU A 46 -6.27 -3.21 -14.57
N ASP A 47 -5.83 -4.41 -14.19
CA ASP A 47 -4.75 -5.13 -14.87
C ASP A 47 -5.04 -5.40 -16.35
N SER A 48 -6.33 -5.51 -16.73
CA SER A 48 -6.75 -5.71 -18.11
C SER A 48 -6.51 -4.48 -18.98
N GLU A 49 -6.45 -3.29 -18.39
CA GLU A 49 -6.14 -2.04 -19.08
C GLU A 49 -4.65 -1.71 -19.06
N THR A 50 -3.96 -1.99 -17.95
CA THR A 50 -2.55 -1.60 -17.77
C THR A 50 -1.56 -2.69 -18.16
N GLY A 51 -2.00 -3.95 -18.21
CA GLY A 51 -1.15 -5.11 -18.42
C GLY A 51 -0.26 -5.46 -17.22
N ARG A 52 -0.48 -4.85 -16.05
CA ARG A 52 0.26 -5.08 -14.81
C ARG A 52 -0.66 -5.66 -13.74
N THR A 53 -0.40 -6.91 -13.35
CA THR A 53 -1.23 -7.62 -12.37
C THR A 53 -1.32 -6.90 -11.01
N THR A 54 -0.27 -6.20 -10.61
CA THR A 54 -0.25 -5.43 -9.35
C THR A 54 -1.23 -4.25 -9.33
N ASP A 55 -1.60 -3.71 -10.49
CA ASP A 55 -2.50 -2.56 -10.56
C ASP A 55 -3.93 -2.95 -10.19
N ALA A 56 -4.29 -4.22 -10.39
CA ALA A 56 -5.56 -4.78 -9.94
C ALA A 56 -5.69 -4.85 -8.41
N CYS A 57 -4.58 -4.84 -7.67
CA CYS A 57 -4.61 -5.06 -6.23
C CYS A 57 -5.07 -3.82 -5.44
N LEU A 58 -6.05 -4.05 -4.57
CA LEU A 58 -6.51 -3.15 -3.53
C LEU A 58 -6.25 -3.77 -2.16
N TYR A 59 -5.72 -2.99 -1.22
CA TYR A 59 -5.33 -3.47 0.10
C TYR A 59 -6.12 -2.77 1.18
N THR A 60 -6.78 -3.55 2.02
CA THR A 60 -7.33 -3.06 3.30
C THR A 60 -6.23 -3.18 4.35
N LEU A 61 -6.09 -2.14 5.17
CA LEU A 61 -4.95 -1.96 6.07
C LEU A 61 -5.40 -1.78 7.52
N TRP A 62 -4.61 -2.33 8.44
CA TRP A 62 -4.73 -2.13 9.88
C TRP A 62 -3.61 -1.25 10.37
N ASP A 63 -3.93 -0.10 10.97
CA ASP A 63 -2.95 0.79 11.58
C ASP A 63 -2.37 0.12 12.84
N VAL A 64 -1.06 -0.13 12.83
CA VAL A 64 -0.40 -0.84 13.95
C VAL A 64 -0.14 0.07 15.15
N GLU A 65 -0.23 1.40 15.00
CA GLU A 65 -0.08 2.36 16.08
C GLU A 65 -1.39 2.60 16.83
N THR A 66 -2.51 2.72 16.09
CA THR A 66 -3.83 2.98 16.68
C THR A 66 -4.63 1.71 16.99
N ASP A 67 -4.22 0.57 16.44
CA ASP A 67 -4.93 -0.72 16.53
C ASP A 67 -6.35 -0.66 15.94
N GLU A 68 -6.49 0.04 14.80
CA GLU A 68 -7.75 0.20 14.09
C GLU A 68 -7.59 -0.09 12.58
N GLU A 69 -8.62 -0.65 11.97
CA GLU A 69 -8.71 -0.78 10.51
C GLU A 69 -8.89 0.60 9.87
N LEU A 70 -8.12 0.88 8.81
CA LEU A 70 -8.28 2.11 8.06
C LEU A 70 -9.61 2.10 7.29
N PRO A 71 -10.33 3.24 7.25
CA PRO A 71 -11.65 3.31 6.62
C PRO A 71 -11.62 3.29 5.09
N ILE A 72 -10.43 3.15 4.49
CA ILE A 72 -10.20 3.16 3.04
C ILE A 72 -9.17 2.09 2.66
N SER A 73 -9.20 1.67 1.38
CA SER A 73 -8.23 0.75 0.80
C SER A 73 -7.24 1.51 -0.09
N PHE A 74 -6.01 1.00 -0.19
CA PHE A 74 -4.92 1.60 -0.97
C PHE A 74 -4.54 0.73 -2.17
N ARG A 75 -4.00 1.36 -3.23
CA ARG A 75 -3.49 0.65 -4.40
C ARG A 75 -2.07 0.16 -4.12
N HIS A 76 -1.62 -0.82 -4.90
CA HIS A 76 -0.26 -1.36 -4.79
C HIS A 76 0.84 -0.29 -4.83
N HIS A 77 0.68 0.75 -5.65
CA HIS A 77 1.67 1.80 -5.81
C HIS A 77 1.74 2.79 -4.64
N ASP A 78 0.71 2.81 -3.78
CA ASP A 78 0.66 3.67 -2.60
C ASP A 78 1.39 3.05 -1.41
N LEU A 79 1.86 1.81 -1.53
CA LEU A 79 2.38 1.02 -0.43
C LEU A 79 3.82 0.62 -0.68
N VAL A 80 4.62 0.70 0.38
CA VAL A 80 6.03 0.31 0.40
C VAL A 80 6.23 -0.74 1.49
N PRO A 81 6.96 -1.84 1.25
CA PRO A 81 7.25 -2.80 2.30
C PRO A 81 8.13 -2.19 3.40
N VAL A 82 7.85 -2.51 4.67
CA VAL A 82 8.69 -2.09 5.80
C VAL A 82 10.04 -2.80 5.81
N GLU A 83 10.16 -3.96 5.13
CA GLU A 83 11.35 -4.83 5.18
C GLU A 83 12.37 -4.66 4.04
N ASP A 84 12.19 -3.73 3.09
CA ASP A 84 13.18 -3.45 2.02
C ASP A 84 14.01 -2.17 2.23
N ALA A 85 14.35 -1.87 3.50
CA ALA A 85 15.43 -0.93 3.84
C ALA A 85 16.71 -1.71 4.18
N GLN A 86 17.30 -2.40 3.19
CA GLN A 86 18.64 -2.99 3.28
C GLN A 86 19.44 -2.69 2.00
#